data_AF-A0A0G0NB95-F1
#
_entry.id   AF-A0A0G0NB95-F1
#
_cell.length_a   1.000
_cell.length_b   1.000
_cell.length_c   1.000
_cell.angle_alpha   90.00
_cell.angle_beta   90.00
_cell.angle_gamma   90.00
#
_symmetry.space_group_name_H-M   'P 1'
#
loop_
_entity.id
_entity.type
_entity.pdbx_description
1 polymer ?
#
loop_
_entity_poly.entity_id
_entity_poly.type
_entity_poly.pdbx_seq_one_letter_code
_entity_poly.pdbx_strand_id
1 'polypeptide(L)'
;MGKKPKTKPKVKRNLKPISLFIVILVLLALFSQKLDKSFKAPLQKSALQTQTSKDSEKSEKIELNGIKVNDFNKKAIKVGELDDVLFVDENGYNITYYPLDKAFLIVITSIPFEENRQEAEKRFLDELGIGTADACKLAVYITTPRAFNPNESGINYSLSFCGKDNR
;
A
#
# COMPACT_ATOMS: atom_id res chain seq x y z
N MET A 1 -0.16 -80.33 23.12
CA MET A 1 -0.49 -79.00 23.68
C MET A 1 -0.79 -78.03 22.53
N GLY A 2 -2.05 -77.95 22.09
CA GLY A 2 -2.47 -77.05 20.99
C GLY A 2 -2.95 -75.70 21.54
N LYS A 3 -2.29 -74.60 21.15
CA LYS A 3 -2.68 -73.24 21.55
C LYS A 3 -3.92 -72.80 20.77
N LYS A 4 -5.02 -72.50 21.48
CA LYS A 4 -6.23 -71.88 20.91
C LYS A 4 -5.93 -70.44 20.43
N PRO A 5 -6.54 -69.99 19.32
CA PRO A 5 -6.30 -68.65 18.78
C PRO A 5 -7.11 -67.59 19.54
N LYS A 6 -6.50 -66.41 19.77
CA LYS A 6 -7.16 -65.23 20.35
C LYS A 6 -7.93 -64.47 19.26
N THR A 7 -9.25 -64.38 19.40
CA THR A 7 -10.13 -63.53 18.58
C THR A 7 -9.96 -62.04 18.95
N LYS A 8 -9.72 -61.19 17.94
CA LYS A 8 -9.70 -59.71 18.08
C LYS A 8 -11.14 -59.13 18.16
N PRO A 9 -11.33 -57.98 18.83
CA PRO A 9 -12.66 -57.36 18.97
C PRO A 9 -13.14 -56.70 17.66
N LYS A 10 -14.45 -56.76 17.43
CA LYS A 10 -15.14 -56.11 16.30
C LYS A 10 -15.22 -54.60 16.52
N VAL A 11 -14.61 -53.82 15.64
CA VAL A 11 -14.77 -52.36 15.57
C VAL A 11 -16.10 -52.03 14.88
N LYS A 12 -17.06 -51.46 15.62
CA LYS A 12 -18.27 -50.83 15.06
C LYS A 12 -17.83 -49.55 14.33
N ARG A 13 -17.80 -49.57 12.99
CA ARG A 13 -17.64 -48.36 12.18
C ARG A 13 -18.97 -47.61 12.17
N ASN A 14 -19.04 -46.50 12.91
CA ASN A 14 -20.07 -45.47 12.71
C ASN A 14 -19.81 -44.80 11.36
N LEU A 15 -20.54 -45.25 10.35
CA LEU A 15 -20.54 -44.68 9.01
C LEU A 15 -21.43 -43.43 9.03
N LYS A 16 -20.83 -42.23 9.01
CA LYS A 16 -21.32 -40.97 8.40
C LYS A 16 -20.52 -39.76 8.90
N PRO A 17 -19.52 -39.30 8.14
CA PRO A 17 -19.50 -37.86 7.81
C PRO A 17 -19.20 -37.55 6.33
N ILE A 18 -18.90 -38.58 5.51
CA ILE A 18 -18.49 -38.41 4.10
C ILE A 18 -19.62 -37.79 3.24
N SER A 19 -20.88 -38.12 3.54
CA SER A 19 -22.03 -37.58 2.80
C SER A 19 -22.22 -36.07 2.97
N LEU A 20 -21.85 -35.48 4.11
CA LEU A 20 -22.03 -34.05 4.35
C LEU A 20 -20.99 -33.23 3.58
N PHE A 21 -19.75 -33.71 3.54
CA PHE A 21 -18.67 -33.09 2.77
C PHE A 21 -18.94 -33.09 1.26
N ILE A 22 -19.51 -34.17 0.72
CA ILE A 22 -19.89 -34.22 -0.70
C ILE A 22 -20.99 -33.20 -1.01
N VAL A 23 -22.00 -33.05 -0.14
CA VAL A 23 -23.06 -32.05 -0.33
C VAL A 23 -22.50 -30.62 -0.27
N ILE A 24 -21.57 -30.33 0.63
CA ILE A 24 -20.92 -29.01 0.74
C ILE A 24 -20.05 -28.72 -0.49
N LEU A 25 -19.27 -29.69 -0.98
CA LEU A 25 -18.47 -29.53 -2.20
C LEU A 25 -19.34 -29.33 -3.44
N VAL A 26 -20.48 -30.02 -3.55
CA VAL A 26 -21.44 -29.82 -4.63
C VAL A 26 -22.07 -28.43 -4.55
N LEU A 27 -22.44 -27.95 -3.36
CA LEU A 27 -22.98 -26.59 -3.17
C LEU A 27 -21.95 -25.49 -3.51
N LEU A 28 -20.68 -25.66 -3.11
CA LEU A 28 -19.60 -24.73 -3.48
C LEU A 28 -19.34 -24.71 -4.98
N ALA A 29 -19.33 -25.88 -5.64
CA ALA A 29 -19.17 -25.96 -7.09
C ALA A 29 -20.33 -25.30 -7.86
N LEU A 30 -21.58 -25.43 -7.37
CA LEU A 30 -22.73 -24.73 -7.93
C LEU A 30 -22.66 -23.21 -7.71
N PHE A 31 -22.04 -22.75 -6.62
CA PHE A 31 -21.84 -21.33 -6.36
C PHE A 31 -20.75 -20.72 -7.26
N SER A 32 -19.65 -21.46 -7.53
CA SER A 32 -18.60 -21.03 -8.46
C SER A 32 -19.10 -20.85 -9.90
N GLN A 33 -20.07 -21.63 -10.36
CA GLN A 33 -20.65 -21.47 -11.71
C GLN A 33 -21.44 -20.17 -11.89
N LYS A 34 -21.81 -19.47 -10.80
CA LYS A 34 -22.58 -18.22 -10.89
C LYS A 34 -21.72 -16.96 -11.01
N LEU A 35 -20.39 -17.10 -11.09
CA LEU A 35 -19.44 -15.98 -11.21
C LEU A 35 -18.63 -15.97 -12.51
N ASP A 36 -19.19 -16.46 -13.62
CA ASP A 36 -18.65 -16.19 -14.95
C ASP A 36 -19.68 -15.45 -15.81
N LYS A 37 -19.95 -14.19 -15.43
CA LYS A 37 -20.39 -13.21 -16.42
C LYS A 37 -19.15 -12.59 -17.03
N SER A 38 -18.68 -13.24 -18.09
CA SER A 38 -17.75 -12.71 -19.08
C SER A 38 -18.10 -11.25 -19.40
N PHE A 39 -17.31 -10.31 -18.87
CA PHE A 39 -17.34 -8.92 -19.31
C PHE A 39 -16.57 -8.86 -20.64
N LYS A 40 -17.26 -9.20 -21.74
CA LYS A 40 -16.79 -8.85 -23.08
C LYS A 40 -16.88 -7.33 -23.20
N ALA A 41 -15.77 -6.64 -23.02
CA ALA A 41 -15.69 -5.23 -23.37
C ALA A 41 -15.86 -5.08 -24.90
N PRO A 42 -16.86 -4.32 -25.40
CA PRO A 42 -16.86 -3.90 -26.78
C PRO A 42 -15.84 -2.77 -26.96
N LEU A 43 -14.93 -2.92 -27.91
CA LEU A 43 -14.10 -1.83 -28.42
C LEU A 43 -15.01 -0.78 -29.06
N GLN A 44 -15.45 0.19 -28.26
CA GLN A 44 -16.17 1.36 -28.74
C GLN A 44 -15.20 2.53 -28.81
N LYS A 45 -14.70 2.83 -30.01
CA LYS A 45 -14.21 4.17 -30.35
C LYS A 45 -15.40 5.12 -30.20
N SER A 46 -15.44 5.87 -29.10
CA SER A 46 -16.33 7.02 -28.96
C SER A 46 -15.48 8.25 -28.66
N ALA A 47 -15.21 9.01 -29.72
CA ALA A 47 -14.84 10.41 -29.61
C ALA A 47 -16.14 11.20 -29.42
N LEU A 48 -16.45 11.56 -28.18
CA LEU A 48 -17.25 12.73 -27.88
C LEU A 48 -16.89 13.20 -26.46
N GLN A 49 -16.44 14.45 -26.40
CA GLN A 49 -16.19 15.18 -25.17
C GLN A 49 -17.44 15.16 -24.30
N THR A 50 -17.26 14.80 -23.03
CA THR A 50 -18.10 15.34 -21.96
C THR A 50 -17.19 15.57 -20.78
N GLN A 51 -17.00 16.86 -20.51
CA GLN A 51 -16.43 17.39 -19.29
C GLN A 51 -17.08 16.69 -18.10
N THR A 52 -16.27 16.00 -17.30
CA THR A 52 -16.56 15.88 -15.89
C THR A 52 -15.65 16.90 -15.23
N SER A 53 -16.24 18.03 -14.86
CA SER A 53 -15.68 19.03 -13.99
C SER A 53 -15.05 18.36 -12.76
N LYS A 54 -13.72 18.21 -12.79
CA LYS A 54 -12.91 18.12 -11.57
C LYS A 54 -12.96 19.51 -10.97
N ASP A 55 -14.06 19.80 -10.28
CA ASP A 55 -14.11 20.94 -9.39
C ASP A 55 -12.93 20.75 -8.44
N SER A 56 -11.95 21.63 -8.61
CA SER A 56 -10.72 21.64 -7.86
C SER A 56 -11.15 22.05 -6.47
N GLU A 57 -11.44 21.06 -5.62
CA GLU A 57 -11.48 21.23 -4.18
C GLU A 57 -10.20 21.99 -3.85
N LYS A 58 -10.36 23.29 -3.58
CA LYS A 58 -9.26 24.20 -3.32
C LYS A 58 -8.56 23.63 -2.10
N SER A 59 -7.50 22.87 -2.33
CA SER A 59 -6.79 22.17 -1.26
C SER A 59 -6.46 23.20 -0.19
N GLU A 60 -7.00 22.98 1.00
CA GLU A 60 -6.69 23.81 2.16
C GLU A 60 -5.16 23.84 2.28
N LYS A 61 -4.60 25.02 2.54
CA LYS A 61 -3.15 25.24 2.55
C LYS A 61 -2.69 25.42 3.99
N ILE A 62 -1.59 24.78 4.33
CA ILE A 62 -0.83 25.02 5.57
C ILE A 62 0.54 25.57 5.22
N GLU A 63 1.20 26.19 6.20
CA GLU A 63 2.52 26.78 6.02
C GLU A 63 3.59 25.98 6.77
N LEU A 64 4.63 25.55 6.06
CA LEU A 64 5.81 24.88 6.61
C LEU A 64 7.04 25.70 6.24
N ASN A 65 7.78 26.24 7.23
CA ASN A 65 8.98 27.04 6.99
C ASN A 65 8.80 28.17 5.94
N GLY A 66 7.66 28.85 5.95
CA GLY A 66 7.35 29.91 4.98
C GLY A 66 6.83 29.42 3.61
N ILE A 67 6.62 28.11 3.44
CA ILE A 67 6.18 27.48 2.20
C ILE A 67 4.75 27.01 2.35
N LYS A 68 3.88 27.44 1.44
CA LYS A 68 2.47 27.03 1.42
C LYS A 68 2.34 25.67 0.74
N VAL A 69 2.02 24.65 1.51
CA VAL A 69 1.76 23.29 1.03
C VAL A 69 0.28 22.96 1.15
N ASN A 70 -0.20 21.98 0.39
CA ASN A 70 -1.50 21.36 0.64
C ASN A 70 -1.52 20.78 2.07
N ASP A 71 -2.66 20.91 2.74
CA ASP A 71 -2.89 20.34 4.04
C ASP A 71 -3.03 18.81 3.94
N PHE A 72 -1.91 18.11 4.08
CA PHE A 72 -1.87 16.65 4.07
C PHE A 72 -2.58 16.03 5.29
N ASN A 73 -2.87 16.80 6.35
CA ASN A 73 -3.65 16.30 7.49
C ASN A 73 -5.08 15.92 7.07
N LYS A 74 -5.63 16.56 6.04
CA LYS A 74 -6.96 16.22 5.49
C LYS A 74 -7.00 14.88 4.76
N LYS A 75 -5.83 14.39 4.35
CA LYS A 75 -5.66 13.10 3.67
C LYS A 75 -4.94 12.08 4.55
N ALA A 76 -4.90 12.31 5.86
CA ALA A 76 -4.26 11.39 6.79
C ALA A 76 -4.87 10.00 6.67
N ILE A 77 -4.05 9.01 6.34
CA ILE A 77 -4.38 7.59 6.37
C ILE A 77 -4.34 7.12 7.83
N LYS A 78 -3.34 7.59 8.58
CA LYS A 78 -3.16 7.30 10.00
C LYS A 78 -2.52 8.49 10.69
N VAL A 79 -2.96 8.77 11.91
CA VAL A 79 -2.30 9.68 12.85
C VAL A 79 -1.76 8.84 14.00
N GLY A 80 -0.47 8.96 14.30
CA GLY A 80 0.18 8.27 15.40
C GLY A 80 0.00 8.99 16.74
N GLU A 81 0.51 8.38 17.81
CA GLU A 81 0.35 8.90 19.18
C GLU A 81 1.12 10.21 19.42
N LEU A 82 2.12 10.50 18.58
CA LEU A 82 2.92 11.72 18.63
C LEU A 82 2.51 12.72 17.53
N ASP A 83 1.26 12.61 17.07
CA ASP A 83 0.68 13.40 15.98
C ASP A 83 1.43 13.26 14.64
N ASP A 84 2.22 12.20 14.46
CA ASP A 84 2.81 11.86 13.17
C ASP A 84 1.72 11.47 12.18
N VAL A 85 1.82 11.99 10.95
CA VAL A 85 0.76 11.86 9.95
C VAL A 85 1.27 11.07 8.77
N LEU A 86 0.79 9.83 8.64
CA LEU A 86 0.94 9.03 7.44
C LEU A 86 -0.13 9.48 6.43
N PHE A 87 0.29 10.04 5.30
CA PHE A 87 -0.63 10.54 4.27
C PHE A 87 -0.40 9.92 2.89
N VAL A 88 0.64 9.10 2.73
CA VAL A 88 0.83 8.22 1.58
C VAL A 88 1.27 6.85 2.08
N ASP A 89 0.58 5.81 1.65
CA ASP A 89 0.91 4.41 1.89
C ASP A 89 0.61 3.63 0.60
N GLU A 90 1.64 3.46 -0.23
CA GLU A 90 1.54 2.84 -1.54
C GLU A 90 2.40 1.56 -1.61
N ASN A 91 2.15 0.75 -2.63
CA ASN A 91 2.94 -0.46 -2.87
C ASN A 91 4.36 -0.07 -3.28
N GLY A 92 5.25 0.08 -2.30
CA GLY A 92 6.68 0.30 -2.49
C GLY A 92 7.26 1.49 -1.76
N TYR A 93 6.42 2.36 -1.19
CA TYR A 93 6.88 3.43 -0.31
C TYR A 93 5.74 4.00 0.54
N ASN A 94 6.11 4.71 1.60
CA ASN A 94 5.18 5.53 2.37
C ASN A 94 5.79 6.89 2.71
N ILE A 95 4.94 7.85 3.04
CA ILE A 95 5.32 9.22 3.41
C ILE A 95 4.61 9.62 4.69
N THR A 96 5.41 9.96 5.69
CA THR A 96 4.96 10.38 7.02
C THR A 96 5.52 11.75 7.35
N TYR A 97 4.71 12.63 7.93
CA TYR A 97 5.17 13.88 8.52
C TYR A 97 5.30 13.74 10.04
N TYR A 98 6.42 14.18 10.60
CA TYR A 98 6.68 14.22 12.03
C TYR A 98 6.65 15.67 12.51
N PRO A 99 5.62 16.10 13.25
CA PRO A 99 5.45 17.52 13.64
C PRO A 99 6.52 18.01 14.62
N LEU A 100 7.03 17.13 15.49
CA LEU A 100 8.08 17.49 16.46
C LEU A 100 9.37 17.92 15.77
N ASP A 101 9.77 17.19 14.72
CA ASP A 101 10.98 17.49 13.93
C ASP A 101 10.71 18.45 12.77
N LYS A 102 9.43 18.75 12.51
CA LYS A 102 8.95 19.44 11.30
C LYS A 102 9.52 18.84 10.02
N ALA A 103 9.61 17.52 9.99
CA ALA A 103 10.30 16.77 8.95
C ALA A 103 9.40 15.72 8.31
N PHE A 104 9.69 15.42 7.05
CA PHE A 104 9.07 14.33 6.32
C PHE A 104 10.02 13.14 6.29
N LEU A 105 9.45 11.95 6.46
CA LEU A 105 10.13 10.69 6.23
C LEU A 105 9.47 9.97 5.05
N ILE A 106 10.28 9.65 4.05
CA ILE A 106 9.92 8.80 2.93
C ILE A 106 10.62 7.46 3.13
N VAL A 107 9.85 6.39 3.29
CA VAL A 107 10.40 5.05 3.48
C VAL A 107 10.13 4.22 2.24
N ILE A 108 11.18 3.75 1.58
CA ILE A 108 11.09 2.85 0.43
C ILE A 108 10.96 1.41 0.93
N THR A 109 9.88 0.74 0.58
CA THR A 109 9.47 -0.58 1.07
C THR A 109 9.38 -1.65 -0.04
N SER A 110 9.96 -1.39 -1.21
CA SER A 110 10.08 -2.36 -2.29
C SER A 110 11.39 -2.24 -3.08
N ILE A 111 11.65 -3.25 -3.90
CA ILE A 111 12.73 -3.31 -4.89
C ILE A 111 12.11 -3.05 -6.27
N PRO A 112 12.81 -2.32 -7.16
CA PRO A 112 14.13 -1.72 -6.97
C PRO A 112 14.07 -0.33 -6.34
N PHE A 113 15.06 -0.04 -5.48
CA PHE A 113 15.07 1.16 -4.64
C PHE A 113 14.91 2.46 -5.42
N GLU A 114 15.72 2.67 -6.47
CA GLU A 114 15.79 3.96 -7.15
C GLU A 114 14.50 4.30 -7.92
N GLU A 115 13.83 3.30 -8.50
CA GLU A 115 12.56 3.50 -9.20
C GLU A 115 11.44 3.87 -8.23
N ASN A 116 11.34 3.14 -7.11
CA ASN A 116 10.37 3.45 -6.05
C ASN A 116 10.67 4.81 -5.39
N ARG A 117 11.95 5.17 -5.23
CA ARG A 117 12.35 6.48 -4.71
C ARG A 117 11.91 7.60 -5.63
N GLN A 118 12.16 7.50 -6.93
CA GLN A 118 11.75 8.53 -7.89
C GLN A 118 10.23 8.70 -7.94
N GLU A 119 9.49 7.59 -7.84
CA GLU A 119 8.02 7.63 -7.73
C GLU A 119 7.57 8.30 -6.42
N ALA A 120 8.18 7.94 -5.29
CA ALA A 120 7.89 8.55 -3.99
C ALA A 120 8.17 10.06 -3.96
N GLU A 121 9.29 10.49 -4.56
CA GLU A 121 9.65 11.90 -4.67
C GLU A 121 8.66 12.68 -5.53
N LYS A 122 8.21 12.12 -6.64
CA LYS A 122 7.15 12.72 -7.46
C LYS A 122 5.84 12.81 -6.67
N ARG A 123 5.46 11.74 -5.98
CA ARG A 123 4.24 11.70 -5.18
C ARG A 123 4.26 12.70 -4.03
N PHE A 124 5.41 12.87 -3.39
CA PHE A 124 5.64 13.88 -2.36
C PHE A 124 5.35 15.30 -2.87
N LEU A 125 5.88 15.66 -4.03
CA LEU A 125 5.61 16.97 -4.66
C LEU A 125 4.13 17.14 -5.00
N ASP A 126 3.51 16.10 -5.57
CA ASP A 126 2.09 16.11 -5.95
C ASP A 126 1.17 16.28 -4.72
N GLU A 127 1.45 15.57 -3.64
CA GLU A 127 0.65 15.65 -2.41
C GLU A 127 0.80 17.00 -1.73
N LEU A 128 2.02 17.53 -1.61
CA LEU A 128 2.25 18.85 -1.04
C LEU A 128 1.84 19.99 -1.99
N GLY A 129 1.70 19.72 -3.29
CA GLY A 129 1.36 20.73 -4.30
C GLY A 129 2.42 21.82 -4.40
N ILE A 130 3.71 21.44 -4.36
CA ILE A 130 4.87 22.34 -4.44
C ILE A 130 5.83 21.92 -5.54
N GLY A 131 6.69 22.85 -5.96
CA GLY A 131 7.78 22.58 -6.89
C GLY A 131 9.05 22.07 -6.18
N THR A 132 10.00 21.58 -6.97
CA THR A 132 11.28 21.04 -6.49
C THR A 132 12.08 22.04 -5.66
N ALA A 133 12.10 23.32 -6.05
CA ALA A 133 12.84 24.37 -5.33
C ALA A 133 12.33 24.61 -3.90
N ASP A 134 11.01 24.50 -3.69
CA ASP A 134 10.42 24.62 -2.35
C ASP A 134 10.59 23.33 -1.55
N ALA A 135 10.47 22.17 -2.18
CA ALA A 135 10.75 20.89 -1.52
C ALA A 135 12.18 20.82 -0.98
N CYS A 136 13.17 21.41 -1.66
CA CYS A 136 14.56 21.46 -1.18
C CYS A 136 14.79 22.33 0.07
N LYS A 137 13.80 23.11 0.51
CA LYS A 137 13.85 23.89 1.75
C LYS A 137 13.17 23.17 2.92
N LEU A 138 12.50 22.05 2.65
CA LEU A 138 11.85 21.22 3.67
C LEU A 138 12.86 20.20 4.22
N ALA A 139 12.73 19.87 5.50
CA ALA A 139 13.44 18.75 6.07
C ALA A 139 12.81 17.45 5.56
N VAL A 140 13.51 16.74 4.68
CA VAL A 140 13.04 15.47 4.09
C VAL A 140 14.14 14.42 4.22
N TYR A 141 13.76 13.27 4.76
CA TYR A 141 14.62 12.11 4.93
C TYR A 141 14.09 10.96 4.12
N ILE A 142 14.96 10.31 3.35
CA ILE A 142 14.60 9.15 2.53
C ILE A 142 15.45 7.97 2.97
N THR A 143 14.81 6.86 3.33
CA THR A 143 15.51 5.65 3.76
C THR A 143 14.75 4.40 3.38
N THR A 144 15.29 3.24 3.75
CA THR A 144 14.69 1.94 3.46
C THR A 144 15.06 0.92 4.54
N PRO A 145 14.13 0.04 4.95
CA PRO A 145 14.45 -1.07 5.82
C PRO A 145 15.39 -2.05 5.13
N ARG A 146 16.34 -2.60 5.90
CA ARG A 146 17.29 -3.63 5.43
C ARG A 146 16.62 -4.86 4.81
N ALA A 147 15.40 -5.17 5.26
CA ALA A 147 14.62 -6.30 4.74
C ALA A 147 14.21 -6.12 3.27
N PHE A 148 14.06 -4.89 2.79
CA PHE A 148 13.66 -4.59 1.41
C PHE A 148 14.88 -4.26 0.54
N ASN A 149 15.74 -3.35 0.98
CA ASN A 149 16.89 -2.90 0.19
C ASN A 149 18.16 -2.91 1.07
N PRO A 150 18.85 -4.07 1.19
CA PRO A 150 19.95 -4.21 2.16
C PRO A 150 21.16 -3.33 1.86
N ASN A 151 21.46 -3.08 0.59
CA ASN A 151 22.59 -2.24 0.17
C ASN A 151 22.35 -0.75 0.46
N GLU A 152 21.08 -0.34 0.41
CA GLU A 152 20.65 1.07 0.54
C GLU A 152 20.22 1.40 1.98
N SER A 153 20.12 0.37 2.84
CA SER A 153 19.68 0.52 4.22
C SER A 153 20.70 1.22 5.11
N GLY A 154 20.21 1.99 6.07
CA GLY A 154 21.04 2.79 6.97
C GLY A 154 21.59 4.08 6.34
N ILE A 155 21.31 4.33 5.06
CA ILE A 155 21.64 5.57 4.37
C ILE A 155 20.40 6.48 4.45
N ASN A 156 20.67 7.78 4.68
CA ASN A 156 19.67 8.83 4.60
C ASN A 156 19.91 9.64 3.32
N TYR A 157 19.08 9.39 2.31
CA TYR A 157 19.16 10.06 1.02
C TYR A 157 18.43 11.40 1.07
N SER A 158 18.98 12.38 0.37
CA SER A 158 18.26 13.63 0.06
C SER A 158 17.36 13.42 -1.16
N LEU A 159 16.37 14.29 -1.35
CA LEU A 159 15.59 14.35 -2.60
C LEU A 159 16.54 14.43 -3.81
N SER A 160 16.34 13.59 -4.82
CA SER A 160 17.29 13.42 -5.94
C SER A 160 17.57 14.70 -6.73
N PHE A 161 16.60 15.60 -6.77
CA PHE A 161 16.68 16.89 -7.47
C PHE A 161 17.24 18.03 -6.60
N CYS A 162 17.54 17.79 -5.33
CA CYS A 162 18.19 18.78 -4.48
C CYS A 162 19.71 18.67 -4.60
N GLY A 163 20.37 19.79 -4.90
CA GLY A 163 21.82 19.87 -4.93
C GLY A 163 22.45 19.54 -3.57
N LYS A 164 23.74 19.18 -3.58
CA LYS A 164 24.48 18.80 -2.36
C LYS A 164 24.70 19.94 -1.36
N ASP A 165 24.44 21.18 -1.76
CA ASP A 165 24.83 22.39 -1.02
C ASP A 165 23.69 23.03 -0.21
N ASN A 166 22.49 22.44 -0.17
CA ASN A 166 21.33 22.96 0.56
C ASN A 166 21.16 22.35 1.97
N ARG A 167 22.26 22.03 2.66
CA ARG A 167 22.25 21.46 4.02
C ARG A 167 22.93 22.37 5.02
#